data_AF-A0A2M8PVY1-F1
#
_entry.id   AF-A0A2M8PVY1-F1
#
_cell.length_a   1.000
_cell.length_b   1.000
_cell.length_c   1.000
_cell.angle_alpha   90.00
_cell.angle_beta   90.00
_cell.angle_gamma   90.00
#
_symmetry.space_group_name_H-M   'P 1'
#
loop_
_entity.id
_entity.type
_entity.pdbx_description
1 polymer ?
#
loop_
_entity_poly.entity_id
_entity_poly.type
_entity_poly.pdbx_seq_one_letter_code
_entity_poly.pdbx_strand_id
1 'polypeptide(L)'
;MVVREAEGYVFAAKLMDIRERGCLTIQLNGHTIVFFAYGDDVYAVDNRCPHMGFPLDKGTVHDGILTCHWHHARFDLASGGTFDQWADDVPSFPVDVRGDEVWVDLRQRTDPLEHYRKRLRDGLERNLSLVVAKGVIHLLDGGIPADEPFRIGVEFGAKYRQSGWGQGLTILACMRNLLPHLNREDHSRALFHGLSAVASDSSGAAPRFMVSPLPLESTDIPTLKRWFRQFIEVRDDEGAERCVISAIRAGADDKQMADMMFAAATDHRYIQIGHPLDFTNKAFETLDIIGWEHAELVLSSLTHAYAVADRMEESNAWRHPIDLIEILDQTFEQLPDALETGHSKRNAWGGRNALIPVLLDDDPQAIADSLLNALREGCTEEQLAGVVAYAAALRVARFHTSNDFGDWDTALHTFTFANAVQHGLRRVNSFDLLRGVFDAAMSVYLDRFLNIPAARIPEPTETVDNPAVLLDELEALLNQQQQVNQAAKLVALYLHSGGDADALLAKLGYLLLREDRDFHTIQTIEAAFAQYQLLRGQPEAAHVLIAAARYLAAHSPTVRRQGQVYQIAHRLARGEHLFEDE
;
A
#
# COMPACT_ATOMS: atom_id res chain seq x y z
N MET A 1 -16.11 -44.46 -20.88
CA MET A 1 -15.88 -44.44 -22.34
C MET A 1 -14.39 -44.64 -22.55
N VAL A 2 -13.95 -45.62 -23.35
CA VAL A 2 -12.51 -45.84 -23.59
C VAL A 2 -12.01 -44.67 -24.44
N VAL A 3 -11.14 -43.83 -23.87
CA VAL A 3 -10.52 -42.72 -24.58
C VAL A 3 -9.61 -43.33 -25.66
N ARG A 4 -9.90 -43.07 -26.93
CA ARG A 4 -9.05 -43.51 -28.04
C ARG A 4 -7.95 -42.47 -28.19
N GLU A 5 -6.72 -42.87 -27.90
CA GLU A 5 -5.53 -42.01 -28.00
C GLU A 5 -4.56 -42.60 -29.03
N ALA A 6 -3.97 -41.75 -29.86
CA ALA A 6 -2.97 -42.13 -30.85
C ALA A 6 -2.00 -40.95 -31.08
N GLU A 7 -0.70 -41.19 -30.94
CA GLU A 7 0.37 -40.21 -31.23
C GLU A 7 0.24 -38.86 -30.48
N GLY A 8 -0.36 -38.89 -29.28
CA GLY A 8 -0.60 -37.68 -28.48
C GLY A 8 -1.89 -36.92 -28.85
N TYR A 9 -2.70 -37.47 -29.75
CA TYR A 9 -4.03 -36.97 -30.08
C TYR A 9 -5.12 -37.86 -29.47
N VAL A 10 -6.23 -37.23 -29.10
CA VAL A 10 -7.42 -37.88 -28.57
C VAL A 10 -8.54 -37.83 -29.60
N PHE A 11 -9.24 -38.94 -29.84
CA PHE A 11 -10.42 -38.94 -30.71
C PHE A 11 -11.52 -38.07 -30.11
N ALA A 12 -12.02 -37.11 -30.90
CA ALA A 12 -13.07 -36.19 -30.49
C ALA A 12 -14.46 -36.60 -31.01
N ALA A 13 -14.63 -36.70 -32.33
CA ALA A 13 -15.90 -37.02 -32.98
C ALA A 13 -15.70 -37.46 -34.43
N LYS A 14 -16.79 -37.86 -35.09
CA LYS A 14 -16.83 -38.01 -36.54
C LYS A 14 -16.89 -36.65 -37.23
N LEU A 15 -16.17 -36.51 -38.35
CA LEU A 15 -16.08 -35.26 -39.11
C LEU A 15 -17.45 -34.75 -39.56
N MET A 16 -18.34 -35.66 -39.97
CA MET A 16 -19.68 -35.30 -40.43
C MET A 16 -20.55 -34.70 -39.33
N ASP A 17 -20.42 -35.17 -38.07
CA ASP A 17 -21.19 -34.64 -36.95
C ASP A 17 -20.87 -33.16 -36.68
N ILE A 18 -19.60 -32.77 -36.84
CA ILE A 18 -19.15 -31.38 -36.68
C ILE A 18 -19.62 -30.53 -37.86
N ARG A 19 -19.46 -31.03 -39.10
CA ARG A 19 -19.84 -30.30 -40.32
C ARG A 19 -21.33 -30.03 -40.43
N GLU A 20 -22.18 -31.01 -40.10
CA GLU A 20 -23.64 -30.84 -40.17
C GLU A 20 -24.17 -29.82 -39.16
N ARG A 21 -23.54 -29.75 -37.98
CA ARG A 21 -23.94 -28.83 -36.91
C ARG A 21 -23.30 -27.44 -37.06
N GLY A 22 -22.19 -27.33 -37.79
CA GLY A 22 -21.36 -26.13 -37.89
C GLY A 22 -20.56 -25.82 -36.62
N CYS A 23 -21.11 -26.14 -35.45
CA CYS A 23 -20.52 -25.99 -34.13
C CYS A 23 -20.88 -27.19 -33.24
N LEU A 24 -19.89 -27.83 -32.61
CA LEU A 24 -20.09 -28.98 -31.73
C LEU A 24 -19.21 -28.88 -30.48
N THR A 25 -19.82 -28.88 -29.30
CA THR A 25 -19.12 -28.88 -28.01
C THR A 25 -18.96 -30.30 -27.47
N ILE A 26 -17.75 -30.67 -27.04
CA ILE A 26 -17.40 -32.01 -26.54
C ILE A 26 -16.60 -31.89 -25.25
N GLN A 27 -16.86 -32.77 -24.28
CA GLN A 27 -16.03 -32.93 -23.10
C GLN A 27 -14.98 -34.03 -23.33
N LEU A 28 -13.69 -33.68 -23.24
CA LEU A 28 -12.56 -34.60 -23.48
C LEU A 28 -11.49 -34.38 -22.41
N ASN A 29 -11.12 -35.43 -21.68
CA ASN A 29 -10.08 -35.42 -20.64
C ASN A 29 -10.15 -34.21 -19.68
N GLY A 30 -11.37 -33.80 -19.29
CA GLY A 30 -11.61 -32.67 -18.38
C GLY A 30 -11.72 -31.30 -19.04
N HIS A 31 -11.44 -31.19 -20.34
CA HIS A 31 -11.65 -29.97 -21.13
C HIS A 31 -13.05 -29.94 -21.72
N THR A 32 -13.66 -28.76 -21.81
CA THR A 32 -14.87 -28.52 -22.62
C THR A 32 -14.46 -27.79 -23.87
N ILE A 33 -14.40 -28.50 -25.00
CA ILE A 33 -13.84 -28.00 -26.25
C ILE A 33 -14.98 -27.75 -27.23
N VAL A 34 -14.98 -26.60 -27.89
CA VAL A 34 -15.90 -26.31 -28.99
C VAL A 34 -15.17 -26.47 -30.31
N PHE A 35 -15.77 -27.26 -31.21
CA PHE A 35 -15.32 -27.48 -32.58
C PHE A 35 -16.16 -26.64 -33.54
N PHE A 36 -15.52 -25.84 -34.39
CA PHE A 36 -16.16 -25.06 -35.44
C PHE A 36 -15.76 -25.62 -36.81
N ALA A 37 -16.74 -25.98 -37.64
CA ALA A 37 -16.51 -26.21 -39.06
C ALA A 37 -16.58 -24.86 -39.78
N TYR A 38 -15.46 -24.40 -40.32
CA TYR A 38 -15.37 -23.09 -40.98
C TYR A 38 -14.49 -23.20 -42.24
N GLY A 39 -15.09 -22.91 -43.39
CA GLY A 39 -14.48 -23.24 -44.68
C GLY A 39 -14.38 -24.76 -44.87
N ASP A 40 -13.22 -25.23 -45.32
CA ASP A 40 -12.94 -26.67 -45.49
C ASP A 40 -12.38 -27.34 -44.21
N ASP A 41 -12.01 -26.53 -43.22
CA ASP A 41 -11.28 -26.94 -42.02
C ASP A 41 -12.17 -27.07 -40.77
N VAL A 42 -11.62 -27.72 -39.74
CA VAL A 42 -12.20 -27.81 -38.39
C VAL A 42 -11.24 -27.22 -37.39
N TYR A 43 -11.74 -26.28 -36.60
CA TYR A 43 -10.99 -25.60 -35.54
C TYR A 43 -11.52 -26.00 -34.17
N ALA A 44 -10.63 -26.08 -33.18
CA ALA A 44 -11.00 -26.45 -31.82
C ALA A 44 -10.41 -25.45 -30.82
N VAL A 45 -11.25 -24.89 -29.95
CA VAL A 45 -10.84 -23.98 -28.87
C VAL A 45 -11.56 -24.34 -27.57
N ASP A 46 -11.06 -23.87 -26.44
CA ASP A 46 -11.77 -24.01 -25.16
C ASP A 46 -13.12 -23.31 -25.26
N ASN A 47 -14.20 -23.96 -24.82
CA ASN A 47 -15.53 -23.37 -24.88
C ASN A 47 -15.68 -22.25 -23.84
N ARG A 48 -14.80 -22.13 -22.85
CA ARG A 48 -14.85 -21.07 -21.85
C ARG A 48 -14.08 -19.86 -22.35
N CYS A 49 -14.81 -18.78 -22.67
CA CYS A 49 -14.20 -17.50 -23.01
C CYS A 49 -13.21 -17.08 -21.91
N PRO A 50 -11.94 -16.84 -22.26
CA PRO A 50 -10.90 -16.59 -21.25
C PRO A 50 -11.12 -15.28 -20.50
N HIS A 51 -11.93 -14.33 -21.00
CA HIS A 51 -12.26 -13.09 -20.30
C HIS A 51 -13.01 -13.35 -18.99
N MET A 52 -14.28 -13.77 -19.06
CA MET A 52 -15.17 -13.98 -17.90
C MET A 52 -15.98 -15.28 -17.99
N GLY A 53 -15.60 -16.20 -18.88
CA GLY A 53 -16.11 -17.57 -18.88
C GLY A 53 -17.39 -17.83 -19.69
N PHE A 54 -17.82 -16.91 -20.55
CA PHE A 54 -18.96 -17.14 -21.45
C PHE A 54 -18.73 -18.35 -22.36
N PRO A 55 -19.74 -19.19 -22.63
CA PRO A 55 -19.63 -20.28 -23.60
C PRO A 55 -19.42 -19.74 -25.03
N LEU A 56 -18.29 -20.09 -25.64
CA LEU A 56 -17.90 -19.64 -26.98
C LEU A 56 -18.68 -20.34 -28.10
N ASP A 57 -19.30 -21.48 -27.84
CA ASP A 57 -20.26 -22.14 -28.73
C ASP A 57 -21.51 -21.31 -29.02
N LYS A 58 -21.79 -20.29 -28.18
CA LYS A 58 -22.81 -19.27 -28.42
C LYS A 58 -22.29 -18.08 -29.23
N GLY A 59 -20.99 -17.98 -29.42
CA GLY A 59 -20.36 -16.90 -30.18
C GLY A 59 -20.67 -16.97 -31.67
N THR A 60 -20.17 -15.97 -32.41
CA THR A 60 -20.27 -15.93 -33.88
C THR A 60 -18.89 -16.00 -34.48
N VAL A 61 -18.74 -16.87 -35.49
CA VAL A 61 -17.55 -16.88 -36.35
C VAL A 61 -17.88 -16.14 -37.64
N HIS A 62 -17.09 -15.13 -37.97
CA HIS A 62 -17.15 -14.42 -39.25
C HIS A 62 -15.74 -14.02 -39.68
N ASP A 63 -15.39 -14.24 -40.95
CA ASP A 63 -14.05 -14.02 -41.50
C ASP A 63 -12.91 -14.62 -40.67
N GLY A 64 -13.11 -15.83 -40.13
CA GLY A 64 -12.14 -16.52 -39.26
C GLY A 64 -12.03 -15.92 -37.84
N ILE A 65 -12.86 -14.94 -37.48
CA ILE A 65 -12.86 -14.30 -36.17
C ILE A 65 -14.02 -14.84 -35.34
N LEU A 66 -13.69 -15.48 -34.21
CA LEU A 66 -14.66 -15.88 -33.19
C LEU A 66 -14.93 -14.72 -32.24
N THR A 67 -16.19 -14.26 -32.18
CA THR A 67 -16.64 -13.16 -31.31
C THR A 67 -17.52 -13.70 -30.18
N CYS A 68 -17.10 -13.49 -28.94
CA CYS A 68 -17.88 -13.81 -27.74
C CYS A 68 -19.09 -12.86 -27.62
N HIS A 69 -20.30 -13.39 -27.39
CA HIS A 69 -21.51 -12.55 -27.33
C HIS A 69 -21.68 -11.74 -26.04
N TRP A 70 -20.90 -12.01 -24.98
CA TRP A 70 -21.07 -11.29 -23.71
C TRP A 70 -20.41 -9.91 -23.74
N HIS A 71 -19.10 -9.87 -23.91
CA HIS A 71 -18.31 -8.63 -23.89
C HIS A 71 -17.67 -8.31 -25.25
N HIS A 72 -17.98 -9.09 -26.29
CA HIS A 72 -17.47 -8.91 -27.64
C HIS A 72 -15.96 -9.05 -27.80
N ALA A 73 -15.30 -9.82 -26.92
CA ALA A 73 -13.91 -10.24 -27.14
C ALA A 73 -13.80 -11.04 -28.44
N ARG A 74 -12.81 -10.72 -29.26
CA ARG A 74 -12.58 -11.34 -30.56
C ARG A 74 -11.30 -12.15 -30.56
N PHE A 75 -11.37 -13.34 -31.13
CA PHE A 75 -10.28 -14.30 -31.21
C PHE A 75 -10.07 -14.74 -32.65
N ASP A 76 -8.83 -14.90 -33.07
CA ASP A 76 -8.51 -15.67 -34.26
C ASP A 76 -8.92 -17.13 -34.02
N LEU A 77 -9.81 -17.67 -34.85
CA LEU A 77 -10.32 -19.02 -34.70
C LEU A 77 -9.23 -20.09 -34.85
N ALA A 78 -8.18 -19.79 -35.63
CA ALA A 78 -7.10 -20.72 -35.91
C ALA A 78 -6.11 -20.85 -34.75
N SER A 79 -5.58 -19.72 -34.26
CA SER A 79 -4.58 -19.71 -33.19
C SER A 79 -5.17 -19.58 -31.79
N GLY A 80 -6.39 -19.05 -31.65
CA GLY A 80 -6.97 -18.63 -30.37
C GLY A 80 -6.49 -17.26 -29.89
N GLY A 81 -5.60 -16.59 -30.64
CA GLY A 81 -5.06 -15.29 -30.28
C GLY A 81 -6.13 -14.20 -30.18
N THR A 82 -6.13 -13.44 -29.08
CA THR A 82 -7.07 -12.34 -28.88
C THR A 82 -6.66 -11.09 -29.67
N PHE A 83 -7.63 -10.43 -30.30
CA PHE A 83 -7.45 -9.09 -30.85
C PHE A 83 -7.64 -7.99 -29.78
N ASP A 84 -8.23 -8.38 -28.65
CA ASP A 84 -8.68 -7.49 -27.59
C ASP A 84 -7.91 -7.82 -26.30
N GLN A 85 -6.79 -7.13 -26.05
CA GLN A 85 -5.86 -7.47 -24.94
C GLN A 85 -6.43 -7.31 -23.52
N TRP A 86 -7.65 -6.81 -23.37
CA TRP A 86 -8.41 -6.87 -22.11
C TRP A 86 -8.98 -8.27 -21.82
N ALA A 87 -8.96 -9.17 -22.81
CA ALA A 87 -9.12 -10.61 -22.67
C ALA A 87 -7.76 -11.32 -22.82
N ASP A 88 -7.68 -12.58 -22.39
CA ASP A 88 -6.53 -13.46 -22.67
C ASP A 88 -6.76 -14.24 -23.97
N ASP A 89 -5.72 -14.89 -24.50
CA ASP A 89 -5.87 -15.81 -25.63
C ASP A 89 -6.74 -17.01 -25.23
N VAL A 90 -7.62 -17.47 -26.11
CA VAL A 90 -8.38 -18.69 -25.86
C VAL A 90 -7.47 -19.89 -26.15
N PRO A 91 -7.38 -20.90 -25.25
CA PRO A 91 -6.64 -22.11 -25.55
C PRO A 91 -7.16 -22.75 -26.85
N SER A 92 -6.30 -22.86 -27.85
CA SER A 92 -6.57 -23.56 -29.11
C SER A 92 -6.00 -24.96 -29.06
N PHE A 93 -6.71 -25.90 -29.67
CA PHE A 93 -6.35 -27.30 -29.71
C PHE A 93 -6.10 -27.72 -31.16
N PRO A 94 -4.87 -28.14 -31.51
CA PRO A 94 -4.55 -28.62 -32.84
C PRO A 94 -5.44 -29.79 -33.23
N VAL A 95 -6.05 -29.69 -34.41
CA VAL A 95 -6.95 -30.70 -34.97
C VAL A 95 -6.22 -31.51 -36.04
N ASP A 96 -6.37 -32.83 -36.01
CA ASP A 96 -5.91 -33.76 -37.04
C ASP A 96 -7.11 -34.57 -37.55
N VAL A 97 -7.42 -34.42 -38.85
CA VAL A 97 -8.54 -35.11 -39.50
C VAL A 97 -8.02 -36.35 -40.20
N ARG A 98 -8.34 -37.52 -39.66
CA ARG A 98 -7.89 -38.83 -40.13
C ARG A 98 -9.04 -39.59 -40.77
N GLY A 99 -9.23 -39.39 -42.07
CA GLY A 99 -10.39 -39.96 -42.79
C GLY A 99 -11.69 -39.33 -42.31
N ASP A 100 -12.56 -40.11 -41.66
CA ASP A 100 -13.85 -39.64 -41.13
C ASP A 100 -13.79 -39.24 -39.64
N GLU A 101 -12.60 -39.22 -39.04
CA GLU A 101 -12.40 -38.97 -37.61
C GLU A 101 -11.64 -37.68 -37.34
N VAL A 102 -12.11 -36.93 -36.35
CA VAL A 102 -11.45 -35.71 -35.85
C VAL A 102 -10.74 -36.03 -34.56
N TRP A 103 -9.44 -35.76 -34.53
CA TRP A 103 -8.55 -35.99 -33.40
C TRP A 103 -7.97 -34.67 -32.91
N VAL A 104 -7.73 -34.53 -31.61
CA VAL A 104 -7.30 -33.28 -30.98
C VAL A 104 -6.09 -33.48 -30.07
N ASP A 105 -5.09 -32.59 -30.19
CA ASP A 105 -3.92 -32.54 -29.30
C ASP A 105 -4.25 -31.67 -28.08
N LEU A 106 -4.27 -32.29 -26.89
CA LEU A 106 -4.62 -31.62 -25.63
C LEU A 106 -3.40 -31.09 -24.86
N ARG A 107 -2.19 -31.23 -25.40
CA ARG A 107 -0.98 -30.80 -24.69
C ARG A 107 -0.88 -29.28 -24.64
N GLN A 108 -0.58 -28.75 -23.46
CA GLN A 108 -0.29 -27.33 -23.28
C GLN A 108 1.03 -26.96 -23.96
N ARG A 109 1.02 -25.93 -24.82
CA ARG A 109 2.16 -25.53 -25.66
C ARG A 109 2.93 -24.31 -25.13
N THR A 110 2.41 -23.62 -24.13
CA THR A 110 3.02 -22.43 -23.53
C THR A 110 3.35 -22.67 -22.06
N ASP A 111 4.44 -22.07 -21.59
CA ASP A 111 4.73 -21.98 -20.16
C ASP A 111 3.68 -21.05 -19.51
N PRO A 112 2.82 -21.57 -18.61
CA PRO A 112 1.78 -20.77 -17.97
C PRO A 112 2.35 -19.59 -17.19
N LEU A 113 3.49 -19.77 -16.50
CA LEU A 113 4.02 -18.76 -15.60
C LEU A 113 4.64 -17.60 -16.38
N GLU A 114 5.38 -17.88 -17.46
CA GLU A 114 5.86 -16.85 -18.37
C GLU A 114 4.71 -16.08 -19.03
N HIS A 115 3.62 -16.78 -19.39
CA HIS A 115 2.41 -16.12 -19.88
C HIS A 115 1.85 -15.15 -18.85
N TYR A 116 1.63 -15.57 -17.59
CA TYR A 116 1.06 -14.68 -16.58
C TYR A 116 2.00 -13.55 -16.13
N ARG A 117 3.33 -13.73 -16.21
CA ARG A 117 4.29 -12.61 -16.07
C ARG A 117 4.08 -11.55 -17.13
N LYS A 118 3.95 -11.97 -18.39
CA LYS A 118 3.67 -11.04 -19.50
C LYS A 118 2.32 -10.36 -19.32
N ARG A 119 1.28 -11.13 -19.01
CA ARG A 119 -0.07 -10.59 -18.81
C ARG A 119 -0.16 -9.62 -17.65
N LEU A 120 0.57 -9.86 -16.56
CA LEU A 120 0.67 -8.89 -15.47
C LEU A 120 1.22 -7.55 -15.97
N ARG A 121 2.30 -7.55 -16.77
CA ARG A 121 2.86 -6.32 -17.37
C ARG A 121 1.86 -5.65 -18.32
N ASP A 122 1.23 -6.41 -19.22
CA ASP A 122 0.18 -5.89 -20.11
C ASP A 122 -0.96 -5.22 -19.31
N GLY A 123 -1.33 -5.84 -18.18
CA GLY A 123 -2.35 -5.35 -17.28
C GLY A 123 -1.98 -4.03 -16.61
N LEU A 124 -0.73 -3.89 -16.17
CA LEU A 124 -0.19 -2.64 -15.62
C LEU A 124 -0.16 -1.53 -16.69
N GLU A 125 0.42 -1.83 -17.86
CA GLU A 125 0.59 -0.88 -18.97
C GLU A 125 -0.74 -0.31 -19.49
N ARG A 126 -1.80 -1.12 -19.46
CA ARG A 126 -3.10 -0.78 -20.04
C ARG A 126 -4.18 -0.51 -18.99
N ASN A 127 -3.82 -0.50 -17.71
CA ASN A 127 -4.72 -0.35 -16.57
C ASN A 127 -5.92 -1.32 -16.62
N LEU A 128 -5.63 -2.61 -16.77
CA LEU A 128 -6.62 -3.69 -16.91
C LEU A 128 -6.72 -4.53 -15.63
N SER A 129 -7.58 -4.12 -14.70
CA SER A 129 -7.69 -4.72 -13.36
C SER A 129 -7.90 -6.24 -13.37
N LEU A 130 -8.80 -6.76 -14.20
CA LEU A 130 -9.04 -8.21 -14.27
C LEU A 130 -7.81 -8.99 -14.76
N VAL A 131 -7.02 -8.40 -15.67
CA VAL A 131 -5.79 -9.01 -16.18
C VAL A 131 -4.71 -9.01 -15.09
N VAL A 132 -4.57 -7.91 -14.35
CA VAL A 132 -3.68 -7.83 -13.17
C VAL A 132 -4.07 -8.89 -12.13
N ALA A 133 -5.36 -8.98 -11.78
CA ALA A 133 -5.86 -9.95 -10.81
C ALA A 133 -5.53 -11.39 -11.22
N LYS A 134 -5.83 -11.77 -12.46
CA LYS A 134 -5.49 -13.10 -12.98
C LYS A 134 -3.99 -13.34 -12.98
N GLY A 135 -3.18 -12.37 -13.40
CA GLY A 135 -1.73 -12.48 -13.41
C GLY A 135 -1.20 -12.82 -12.03
N VAL A 136 -1.59 -12.05 -11.01
CA VAL A 136 -1.15 -12.28 -9.62
C VAL A 136 -1.61 -13.64 -9.10
N ILE A 137 -2.89 -13.98 -9.24
CA ILE A 137 -3.44 -15.25 -8.73
C ILE A 137 -2.67 -16.44 -9.32
N HIS A 138 -2.51 -16.50 -10.64
CA HIS A 138 -1.86 -17.65 -11.28
C HIS A 138 -0.35 -17.71 -10.99
N LEU A 139 0.33 -16.58 -10.80
CA LEU A 139 1.73 -16.58 -10.38
C LEU A 139 1.87 -17.17 -8.97
N LEU A 140 1.06 -16.70 -8.01
CA LEU A 140 1.12 -17.17 -6.62
C LEU A 140 0.71 -18.64 -6.50
N ASP A 141 -0.37 -19.04 -7.17
CA ASP A 141 -0.83 -20.45 -7.22
C ASP A 141 0.20 -21.36 -7.89
N GLY A 142 0.95 -20.80 -8.86
CA GLY A 142 2.09 -21.44 -9.51
C GLY A 142 3.35 -21.55 -8.65
N GLY A 143 3.32 -21.09 -7.39
CA GLY A 143 4.44 -21.16 -6.46
C GLY A 143 5.45 -20.01 -6.60
N ILE A 144 5.14 -18.97 -7.38
CA ILE A 144 5.98 -17.78 -7.49
C ILE A 144 5.90 -16.97 -6.19
N PRO A 145 7.06 -16.60 -5.58
CA PRO A 145 7.07 -15.74 -4.40
C PRO A 145 6.41 -14.39 -4.68
N ALA A 146 5.72 -13.84 -3.68
CA ALA A 146 5.07 -12.52 -3.74
C ALA A 146 6.01 -11.37 -4.14
N ASP A 147 7.31 -11.52 -3.86
CA ASP A 147 8.33 -10.52 -4.15
C ASP A 147 8.51 -10.29 -5.66
N GLU A 148 8.23 -11.30 -6.50
CA GLU A 148 8.34 -11.16 -7.95
C GLU A 148 7.26 -10.23 -8.56
N PRO A 149 5.94 -10.48 -8.38
CA PRO A 149 4.91 -9.54 -8.85
C PRO A 149 5.02 -8.18 -8.16
N PHE A 150 5.45 -8.12 -6.89
CA PHE A 150 5.76 -6.87 -6.20
C PHE A 150 6.86 -6.08 -6.94
N ARG A 151 8.01 -6.71 -7.25
CA ARG A 151 9.10 -6.09 -8.01
C ARG A 151 8.65 -5.62 -9.40
N ILE A 152 7.84 -6.42 -10.12
CA ILE A 152 7.27 -6.01 -11.42
C ILE A 152 6.46 -4.71 -11.27
N GLY A 153 5.63 -4.60 -10.24
CA GLY A 153 4.88 -3.39 -9.94
C GLY A 153 5.76 -2.19 -9.60
N VAL A 154 6.79 -2.39 -8.78
CA VAL A 154 7.73 -1.33 -8.38
C VAL A 154 8.50 -0.80 -9.60
N GLU A 155 9.08 -1.69 -10.41
CA GLU A 155 9.81 -1.32 -11.63
C GLU A 155 8.92 -0.56 -12.61
N PHE A 156 7.66 -1.00 -12.76
CA PHE A 156 6.70 -0.34 -13.63
C PHE A 156 6.33 1.05 -13.10
N GLY A 157 5.89 1.16 -11.84
CA GLY A 157 5.42 2.43 -11.28
C GLY A 157 6.53 3.48 -11.18
N ALA A 158 7.74 3.09 -10.77
CA ALA A 158 8.87 4.01 -10.67
C ALA A 158 9.33 4.54 -12.04
N LYS A 159 9.03 3.81 -13.12
CA LYS A 159 9.36 4.16 -14.50
C LYS A 159 8.25 4.90 -15.22
N TYR A 160 6.99 4.49 -15.09
CA TYR A 160 5.89 4.93 -15.95
C TYR A 160 4.98 6.00 -15.32
N ARG A 161 5.30 6.46 -14.12
CA ARG A 161 4.69 7.66 -13.53
C ARG A 161 5.63 8.85 -13.66
N GLN A 162 5.24 9.85 -14.45
CA GLN A 162 6.09 11.02 -14.77
C GLN A 162 6.59 11.74 -13.51
N SER A 163 5.73 11.93 -12.52
CA SER A 163 6.06 12.56 -11.23
C SER A 163 6.76 11.62 -10.24
N GLY A 164 7.15 10.42 -10.68
CA GLY A 164 7.93 9.46 -9.89
C GLY A 164 7.11 8.73 -8.84
N TRP A 165 7.69 8.48 -7.68
CA TRP A 165 7.04 7.78 -6.57
C TRP A 165 5.80 8.54 -6.09
N GLY A 166 4.70 7.81 -5.86
CA GLY A 166 3.43 8.38 -5.48
C GLY A 166 2.56 7.38 -4.72
N GLN A 167 1.27 7.68 -4.63
CA GLN A 167 0.32 6.87 -3.86
C GLN A 167 0.28 5.41 -4.33
N GLY A 168 0.34 5.14 -5.64
CA GLY A 168 0.28 3.77 -6.15
C GLY A 168 1.42 2.89 -5.63
N LEU A 169 2.67 3.38 -5.69
CA LEU A 169 3.83 2.65 -5.18
C LEU A 169 3.82 2.54 -3.65
N THR A 170 3.37 3.57 -2.94
CA THR A 170 3.23 3.52 -1.49
C THR A 170 2.17 2.49 -1.06
N ILE A 171 1.02 2.42 -1.75
CA ILE A 171 0.01 1.37 -1.51
C ILE A 171 0.62 -0.02 -1.75
N LEU A 172 1.34 -0.20 -2.84
CA LEU A 172 1.98 -1.48 -3.16
C LEU A 172 3.01 -1.89 -2.09
N ALA A 173 3.83 -0.95 -1.61
CA ALA A 173 4.77 -1.17 -0.52
C ALA A 173 4.03 -1.55 0.78
N CYS A 174 2.99 -0.81 1.16
CA CYS A 174 2.19 -1.12 2.34
C CYS A 174 1.55 -2.51 2.24
N MET A 175 0.94 -2.85 1.10
CA MET A 175 0.35 -4.18 0.88
C MET A 175 1.38 -5.30 0.99
N ARG A 176 2.61 -5.06 0.50
CA ARG A 176 3.70 -6.02 0.64
C ARG A 176 4.12 -6.18 2.11
N ASN A 177 4.24 -5.09 2.86
CA ASN A 177 4.60 -5.11 4.28
C ASN A 177 3.53 -5.79 5.15
N LEU A 178 2.27 -5.74 4.74
CA LEU A 178 1.17 -6.41 5.43
C LEU A 178 1.21 -7.94 5.25
N LEU A 179 1.73 -8.49 4.14
CA LEU A 179 1.65 -9.93 3.83
C LEU A 179 2.06 -10.88 4.97
N PRO A 180 3.15 -10.65 5.73
CA PRO A 180 3.54 -11.53 6.83
C PRO A 180 2.49 -11.65 7.95
N HIS A 181 1.51 -10.73 7.99
CA HIS A 181 0.43 -10.67 8.97
C HIS A 181 -0.92 -11.12 8.41
N LEU A 182 -0.99 -11.49 7.12
CA LEU A 182 -2.23 -11.91 6.46
C LEU A 182 -2.30 -13.43 6.35
N ASN A 183 -3.52 -13.95 6.13
CA ASN A 183 -3.69 -15.34 5.73
C ASN A 183 -3.16 -15.53 4.30
N ARG A 184 -2.64 -16.72 4.00
CA ARG A 184 -2.09 -17.04 2.67
C ARG A 184 -3.08 -16.80 1.53
N GLU A 185 -4.36 -17.04 1.77
CA GLU A 185 -5.44 -16.84 0.79
C GLU A 185 -5.67 -15.35 0.43
N ASP A 186 -5.29 -14.43 1.32
CA ASP A 186 -5.45 -12.99 1.12
C ASP A 186 -4.27 -12.35 0.36
N HIS A 187 -3.14 -13.07 0.20
CA HIS A 187 -1.92 -12.52 -0.42
C HIS A 187 -2.16 -12.02 -1.84
N SER A 188 -2.89 -12.79 -2.66
CA SER A 188 -3.17 -12.42 -4.05
C SER A 188 -4.05 -11.17 -4.11
N ARG A 189 -5.00 -11.03 -3.19
CA ARG A 189 -5.87 -9.87 -3.08
C ARG A 189 -5.11 -8.61 -2.65
N ALA A 190 -4.22 -8.72 -1.66
CA ALA A 190 -3.38 -7.62 -1.22
C ALA A 190 -2.45 -7.11 -2.34
N LEU A 191 -1.77 -8.02 -3.04
CA LEU A 191 -0.95 -7.65 -4.19
C LEU A 191 -1.77 -7.06 -5.34
N PHE A 192 -2.97 -7.59 -5.61
CA PHE A 192 -3.88 -7.04 -6.61
C PHE A 192 -4.26 -5.59 -6.31
N HIS A 193 -4.57 -5.26 -5.05
CA HIS A 193 -4.85 -3.88 -4.63
C HIS A 193 -3.67 -2.95 -4.94
N GLY A 194 -2.46 -3.34 -4.51
CA GLY A 194 -1.24 -2.57 -4.78
C GLY A 194 -0.93 -2.40 -6.27
N LEU A 195 -0.97 -3.48 -7.03
CA LEU A 195 -0.66 -3.46 -8.46
C LEU A 195 -1.71 -2.68 -9.27
N SER A 196 -2.99 -2.76 -8.89
CA SER A 196 -4.05 -1.96 -9.52
C SER A 196 -3.90 -0.48 -9.20
N ALA A 197 -3.50 -0.13 -7.97
CA ALA A 197 -3.21 1.25 -7.60
C ALA A 197 -2.03 1.81 -8.43
N VAL A 198 -0.95 1.04 -8.60
CA VAL A 198 0.19 1.40 -9.47
C VAL A 198 -0.24 1.59 -10.92
N ALA A 199 -1.06 0.69 -11.47
CA ALA A 199 -1.56 0.79 -12.84
C ALA A 199 -2.40 2.06 -13.04
N SER A 200 -3.28 2.35 -12.09
CA SER A 200 -4.13 3.54 -12.11
C SER A 200 -3.31 4.84 -11.99
N ASP A 201 -2.37 4.90 -11.05
CA ASP A 201 -1.50 6.07 -10.80
C ASP A 201 -0.52 6.34 -11.97
N SER A 202 -0.26 5.34 -12.81
CA SER A 202 0.57 5.46 -14.02
C SER A 202 -0.25 5.62 -15.31
N SER A 203 -1.58 5.49 -15.24
CA SER A 203 -2.45 5.42 -16.41
C SER A 203 -2.42 6.72 -17.21
N GLY A 204 -1.97 6.64 -18.47
CA GLY A 204 -1.87 7.80 -19.36
C GLY A 204 -0.68 8.72 -19.11
N ALA A 205 0.20 8.40 -18.15
CA ALA A 205 1.41 9.15 -17.89
C ALA A 205 2.54 8.79 -18.89
N ALA A 206 3.44 9.74 -19.12
CA ALA A 206 4.68 9.49 -19.86
C ALA A 206 5.71 8.78 -18.97
N PRO A 207 6.58 7.93 -19.53
CA PRO A 207 7.69 7.37 -18.77
C PRO A 207 8.66 8.45 -18.32
N ARG A 208 9.31 8.20 -17.18
CA ARG A 208 10.48 8.95 -16.72
C ARG A 208 11.70 8.60 -17.57
N PHE A 209 12.47 9.62 -17.89
CA PHE A 209 13.78 9.49 -18.52
C PHE A 209 14.83 9.87 -17.50
N MET A 210 15.50 8.87 -16.92
CA MET A 210 16.50 9.09 -15.87
C MET A 210 17.68 9.92 -16.39
N VAL A 211 18.18 10.81 -15.55
CA VAL A 211 19.39 11.58 -15.84
C VAL A 211 20.64 10.73 -15.70
N SER A 212 21.68 11.07 -16.48
CA SER A 212 22.98 10.41 -16.35
C SER A 212 23.73 10.91 -15.11
N PRO A 213 24.52 10.05 -14.42
CA PRO A 213 25.35 10.48 -13.29
C PRO A 213 26.33 11.58 -13.70
N LEU A 214 26.92 12.23 -12.70
CA LEU A 214 28.09 13.08 -12.92
C LEU A 214 29.24 12.26 -13.51
N PRO A 215 30.09 12.85 -14.38
CA PRO A 215 31.32 12.22 -14.81
C PRO A 215 32.13 11.80 -13.58
N LEU A 216 32.50 10.52 -13.51
CA LEU A 216 33.18 9.93 -12.35
C LEU A 216 34.59 10.54 -12.19
N GLU A 217 34.66 11.67 -11.49
CA GLU A 217 35.89 12.25 -10.96
C GLU A 217 35.61 12.81 -9.54
N SER A 218 36.11 12.11 -8.52
CA SER A 218 36.38 12.62 -7.17
C SER A 218 35.26 13.12 -6.24
N THR A 219 33.98 13.18 -6.64
CA THR A 219 32.95 13.70 -5.73
C THR A 219 32.61 12.73 -4.61
N ASP A 220 32.87 13.12 -3.37
CA ASP A 220 32.51 12.36 -2.18
C ASP A 220 31.00 12.43 -1.85
N ILE A 221 30.50 11.41 -1.15
CA ILE A 221 29.09 11.28 -0.75
C ILE A 221 28.61 12.46 0.12
N PRO A 222 29.37 12.95 1.12
CA PRO A 222 29.00 14.16 1.86
C PRO A 222 28.75 15.38 0.97
N THR A 223 29.55 15.56 -0.08
CA THR A 223 29.39 16.64 -1.06
C THR A 223 28.11 16.46 -1.87
N LEU A 224 27.82 15.24 -2.35
CA LEU A 224 26.55 14.93 -3.04
C LEU A 224 25.33 15.15 -2.13
N LYS A 225 25.41 14.77 -0.84
CA LYS A 225 24.36 15.06 0.15
C LYS A 225 24.10 16.57 0.28
N ARG A 226 25.15 17.39 0.38
CA ARG A 226 25.00 18.86 0.43
C ARG A 226 24.35 19.42 -0.82
N TRP A 227 24.78 18.99 -2.01
CA TRP A 227 24.19 19.45 -3.27
C TRP A 227 22.76 19.02 -3.44
N PHE A 228 22.41 17.77 -3.09
CA PHE A 228 21.02 17.31 -3.11
C PHE A 228 20.12 18.20 -2.26
N ARG A 229 20.50 18.49 -1.01
CA ARG A 229 19.77 19.42 -0.14
C ARG A 229 19.65 20.81 -0.77
N GLN A 230 20.73 21.32 -1.37
CA GLN A 230 20.72 22.61 -2.06
C GLN A 230 19.77 22.63 -3.27
N PHE A 231 19.72 21.56 -4.07
CA PHE A 231 18.82 21.45 -5.21
C PHE A 231 17.36 21.35 -4.76
N ILE A 232 17.07 20.63 -3.67
CA ILE A 232 15.73 20.61 -3.07
C ILE A 232 15.33 22.00 -2.56
N GLU A 233 16.23 22.75 -1.93
CA GLU A 233 15.96 24.13 -1.49
C GLU A 233 15.50 25.01 -2.65
N VAL A 234 16.16 24.92 -3.81
CA VAL A 234 15.83 25.72 -5.00
C VAL A 234 14.82 25.06 -5.94
N ARG A 235 14.18 23.96 -5.49
CA ARG A 235 13.16 23.21 -6.23
C ARG A 235 13.63 22.70 -7.60
N ASP A 236 14.88 22.29 -7.70
CA ASP A 236 15.50 21.67 -8.89
C ASP A 236 15.50 20.14 -8.74
N ASP A 237 14.46 19.48 -9.26
CA ASP A 237 14.33 18.02 -9.18
C ASP A 237 15.34 17.29 -10.07
N GLU A 238 15.68 17.82 -11.24
CA GLU A 238 16.68 17.23 -12.14
C GLU A 238 18.09 17.21 -11.50
N GLY A 239 18.51 18.33 -10.91
CA GLY A 239 19.77 18.44 -10.18
C GLY A 239 19.82 17.52 -8.96
N ALA A 240 18.71 17.42 -8.23
CA ALA A 240 18.54 16.50 -7.12
C ALA A 240 18.62 15.03 -7.57
N GLU A 241 17.92 14.67 -8.65
CA GLU A 241 17.94 13.32 -9.24
C GLU A 241 19.36 12.92 -9.61
N ARG A 242 20.10 13.84 -10.24
CA ARG A 242 21.49 13.60 -10.63
C ARG A 242 22.41 13.36 -9.45
N CYS A 243 22.17 14.00 -8.30
CA CYS A 243 22.93 13.74 -7.07
C CYS A 243 22.65 12.34 -6.51
N VAL A 244 21.38 11.92 -6.47
CA VAL A 244 20.97 10.58 -6.00
C VAL A 244 21.63 9.49 -6.86
N ILE A 245 21.51 9.60 -8.19
CA ILE A 245 22.10 8.63 -9.13
C ILE A 245 23.62 8.61 -8.99
N SER A 246 24.26 9.77 -8.87
CA SER A 246 25.72 9.85 -8.70
C SER A 246 26.19 9.23 -7.38
N ALA A 247 25.42 9.37 -6.30
CA ALA A 247 25.76 8.79 -4.99
C ALA A 247 25.70 7.26 -5.04
N ILE A 248 24.64 6.71 -5.63
CA ILE A 248 24.48 5.26 -5.82
C ILE A 248 25.62 4.70 -6.68
N ARG A 249 25.96 5.37 -7.78
CA ARG A 249 27.06 4.95 -8.67
C ARG A 249 28.45 5.12 -8.04
N ALA A 250 28.60 6.04 -7.08
CA ALA A 250 29.80 6.19 -6.28
C ALA A 250 29.93 5.12 -5.17
N GLY A 251 28.93 4.24 -5.02
CA GLY A 251 28.93 3.16 -4.04
C GLY A 251 28.40 3.57 -2.66
N ALA A 252 27.53 4.58 -2.59
CA ALA A 252 26.82 4.90 -1.35
C ALA A 252 26.04 3.69 -0.84
N ASP A 253 26.24 3.35 0.43
CA ASP A 253 25.49 2.28 1.09
C ASP A 253 24.07 2.75 1.50
N ASP A 254 23.32 1.82 2.07
CA ASP A 254 21.94 2.05 2.49
C ASP A 254 21.79 3.18 3.51
N LYS A 255 22.72 3.25 4.46
CA LYS A 255 22.70 4.25 5.53
C LYS A 255 23.08 5.63 5.01
N GLN A 256 24.05 5.70 4.10
CA GLN A 256 24.46 6.94 3.44
C GLN A 256 23.33 7.52 2.59
N MET A 257 22.62 6.67 1.83
CA MET A 257 21.45 7.09 1.07
C MET A 257 20.30 7.52 1.99
N ALA A 258 20.04 6.78 3.06
CA ALA A 258 19.03 7.15 4.06
C ALA A 258 19.34 8.50 4.72
N ASP A 259 20.58 8.71 5.19
CA ASP A 259 21.00 9.98 5.78
C ASP A 259 20.86 11.16 4.80
N MET A 260 21.22 10.94 3.53
CA MET A 260 21.09 11.95 2.48
C MET A 260 19.64 12.35 2.24
N MET A 261 18.75 11.38 2.09
CA MET A 261 17.35 11.62 1.72
C MET A 261 16.50 12.09 2.90
N PHE A 262 16.69 11.53 4.09
CA PHE A 262 15.98 11.98 5.28
C PHE A 262 16.42 13.37 5.75
N ALA A 263 17.69 13.75 5.53
CA ALA A 263 18.13 15.11 5.83
C ALA A 263 17.38 16.15 4.99
N ALA A 264 17.22 15.92 3.68
CA ALA A 264 16.44 16.83 2.84
C ALA A 264 14.94 16.83 3.21
N ALA A 265 14.40 15.68 3.66
CA ALA A 265 12.98 15.58 4.03
C ALA A 265 12.63 16.36 5.30
N THR A 266 13.64 16.67 6.11
CA THR A 266 13.50 17.32 7.41
C THR A 266 14.18 18.69 7.46
N ASP A 267 14.68 19.21 6.32
CA ASP A 267 15.23 20.55 6.23
C ASP A 267 14.19 21.65 6.41
N HIS A 268 12.96 21.39 5.95
CA HIS A 268 11.78 22.18 6.22
C HIS A 268 10.77 21.39 7.04
N ARG A 269 9.89 22.12 7.73
CA ARG A 269 8.96 21.53 8.69
C ARG A 269 7.84 20.79 8.00
N TYR A 270 7.72 19.49 8.32
CA TYR A 270 6.57 18.63 7.97
C TYR A 270 6.10 18.78 6.51
N ILE A 271 7.04 18.75 5.56
CA ILE A 271 6.77 19.06 4.15
C ILE A 271 5.71 18.15 3.54
N GLN A 272 4.81 18.75 2.76
CA GLN A 272 3.64 18.10 2.16
C GLN A 272 2.95 17.14 3.15
N ILE A 273 2.67 17.64 4.36
CA ILE A 273 2.01 16.91 5.46
C ILE A 273 2.67 15.55 5.78
N GLY A 274 3.98 15.44 5.54
CA GLY A 274 4.79 14.25 5.85
C GLY A 274 4.98 13.25 4.70
N HIS A 275 4.34 13.44 3.54
CA HIS A 275 4.41 12.46 2.44
C HIS A 275 5.83 12.16 1.94
N PRO A 276 6.74 13.13 1.70
CA PRO A 276 8.08 12.82 1.20
C PRO A 276 8.87 11.94 2.17
N LEU A 277 8.68 12.09 3.48
CA LEU A 277 9.35 11.25 4.47
C LEU A 277 8.75 9.84 4.49
N ASP A 278 7.42 9.71 4.49
CA ASP A 278 6.74 8.41 4.42
C ASP A 278 7.11 7.65 3.13
N PHE A 279 7.03 8.30 1.97
CA PHE A 279 7.39 7.72 0.67
C PHE A 279 8.84 7.26 0.64
N THR A 280 9.74 8.04 1.24
CA THR A 280 11.14 7.69 1.35
C THR A 280 11.33 6.47 2.23
N ASN A 281 10.66 6.39 3.39
CA ASN A 281 10.69 5.19 4.21
C ASN A 281 10.17 3.95 3.45
N LYS A 282 9.05 4.07 2.71
CA LYS A 282 8.48 2.98 1.91
C LYS A 282 9.36 2.56 0.74
N ALA A 283 10.09 3.49 0.13
CA ALA A 283 11.06 3.19 -0.91
C ALA A 283 12.24 2.38 -0.37
N PHE A 284 12.76 2.73 0.81
CA PHE A 284 13.81 1.94 1.44
C PHE A 284 13.33 0.55 1.88
N GLU A 285 12.14 0.44 2.50
CA GLU A 285 11.53 -0.87 2.81
C GLU A 285 11.34 -1.72 1.55
N THR A 286 10.97 -1.10 0.42
CA THR A 286 10.88 -1.76 -0.87
C THR A 286 12.23 -2.31 -1.33
N LEU A 287 13.31 -1.53 -1.22
CA LEU A 287 14.66 -1.97 -1.58
C LEU A 287 15.19 -3.09 -0.69
N ASP A 288 14.80 -3.12 0.58
CA ASP A 288 15.14 -4.23 1.49
C ASP A 288 14.49 -5.55 1.06
N ILE A 289 13.40 -5.50 0.27
CA ILE A 289 12.68 -6.66 -0.26
C ILE A 289 13.17 -7.05 -1.66
N ILE A 290 13.27 -6.09 -2.58
CA ILE A 290 13.56 -6.38 -4.00
C ILE A 290 15.06 -6.33 -4.35
N GLY A 291 15.89 -5.82 -3.46
CA GLY A 291 17.33 -5.68 -3.67
C GLY A 291 17.76 -4.25 -4.02
N TRP A 292 18.94 -3.88 -3.53
CA TRP A 292 19.53 -2.54 -3.68
C TRP A 292 20.09 -2.27 -5.08
N GLU A 293 20.19 -3.28 -5.95
CA GLU A 293 20.43 -3.11 -7.39
C GLU A 293 19.36 -2.25 -8.08
N HIS A 294 18.16 -2.13 -7.48
CA HIS A 294 17.07 -1.29 -7.96
C HIS A 294 17.10 0.14 -7.40
N ALA A 295 18.05 0.48 -6.53
CA ALA A 295 18.09 1.76 -5.83
C ALA A 295 18.10 2.97 -6.77
N GLU A 296 18.77 2.88 -7.91
CA GLU A 296 18.83 3.97 -8.88
C GLU A 296 17.43 4.34 -9.40
N LEU A 297 16.63 3.35 -9.80
CA LEU A 297 15.28 3.58 -10.32
C LEU A 297 14.34 4.05 -9.21
N VAL A 298 14.42 3.42 -8.04
CA VAL A 298 13.51 3.65 -6.91
C VAL A 298 13.78 4.99 -6.24
N LEU A 299 15.02 5.27 -5.80
CA LEU A 299 15.31 6.47 -5.03
C LEU A 299 15.29 7.73 -5.90
N SER A 300 15.69 7.64 -7.17
CA SER A 300 15.60 8.79 -8.09
C SER A 300 14.15 9.23 -8.32
N SER A 301 13.20 8.29 -8.24
CA SER A 301 11.76 8.55 -8.40
C SER A 301 11.15 9.42 -7.31
N LEU A 302 11.83 9.61 -6.18
CA LEU A 302 11.31 10.45 -5.09
C LEU A 302 11.60 11.94 -5.29
N THR A 303 12.62 12.29 -6.07
CA THR A 303 13.20 13.65 -6.14
C THR A 303 12.18 14.75 -6.47
N HIS A 304 11.25 14.47 -7.39
CA HIS A 304 10.16 15.38 -7.71
C HIS A 304 9.30 15.72 -6.49
N ALA A 305 8.92 14.72 -5.69
CA ALA A 305 8.07 14.90 -4.51
C ALA A 305 8.73 15.81 -3.45
N TYR A 306 10.05 15.81 -3.36
CA TYR A 306 10.79 16.72 -2.48
C TYR A 306 10.78 18.16 -3.03
N ALA A 307 11.10 18.33 -4.32
CA ALA A 307 11.26 19.65 -4.92
C ALA A 307 9.94 20.46 -4.96
N VAL A 308 8.81 19.78 -5.15
CA VAL A 308 7.50 20.45 -5.27
C VAL A 308 6.70 20.50 -3.97
N ALA A 309 7.23 19.97 -2.86
CA ALA A 309 6.50 19.91 -1.60
C ALA A 309 6.14 21.30 -1.06
N ASP A 310 4.91 21.42 -0.55
CA ASP A 310 4.51 22.54 0.30
C ASP A 310 5.25 22.46 1.65
N ARG A 311 5.64 23.60 2.21
CA ARG A 311 6.37 23.65 3.48
C ARG A 311 5.41 24.10 4.59
N MET A 312 5.24 23.31 5.66
CA MET A 312 4.23 23.63 6.68
C MET A 312 4.59 24.82 7.54
N GLU A 313 5.87 25.19 7.59
CA GLU A 313 6.35 26.46 8.14
C GLU A 313 5.80 27.71 7.43
N GLU A 314 5.22 27.57 6.24
CA GLU A 314 4.54 28.66 5.52
C GLU A 314 3.03 28.71 5.80
N SER A 315 2.50 27.71 6.52
CA SER A 315 1.07 27.57 6.75
C SER A 315 0.58 28.35 7.96
N ASN A 316 -0.69 28.78 7.90
CA ASN A 316 -1.33 29.46 9.02
C ASN A 316 -1.38 28.59 10.28
N ALA A 317 -1.67 27.29 10.14
CA ALA A 317 -1.82 26.38 11.27
C ALA A 317 -0.54 26.23 12.11
N TRP A 318 0.63 26.38 11.50
CA TRP A 318 1.92 26.26 12.19
C TRP A 318 2.48 27.60 12.69
N ARG A 319 1.95 28.73 12.20
CA ARG A 319 2.43 30.08 12.53
C ARG A 319 1.49 30.87 13.44
N HIS A 320 0.23 30.47 13.56
CA HIS A 320 -0.80 31.24 14.27
C HIS A 320 -1.86 30.32 14.91
N PRO A 321 -2.33 30.62 16.16
CA PRO A 321 -1.99 31.78 16.99
C PRO A 321 -0.66 31.67 17.74
N ILE A 322 -0.09 30.46 17.81
CA ILE A 322 1.23 30.20 18.38
C ILE A 322 2.16 29.88 17.21
N ASP A 323 3.33 30.52 17.16
CA ASP A 323 4.34 30.23 16.13
C ASP A 323 5.13 28.98 16.56
N LEU A 324 4.74 27.83 16.04
CA LEU A 324 5.41 26.56 16.31
C LEU A 324 6.81 26.52 15.69
N ILE A 325 7.06 27.31 14.64
CA ILE A 325 8.36 27.34 13.97
C ILE A 325 9.36 28.07 14.84
N GLU A 326 8.96 29.18 15.45
CA GLU A 326 9.80 29.89 16.42
C GLU A 326 10.20 28.97 17.59
N ILE A 327 9.26 28.19 18.13
CA ILE A 327 9.53 27.21 19.19
C ILE A 327 10.55 26.16 18.71
N LEU A 328 10.34 25.60 17.52
CA LEU A 328 11.23 24.59 16.95
C LEU A 328 12.63 25.13 16.65
N ASP A 329 12.75 26.34 16.11
CA ASP A 329 14.05 26.96 15.81
C ASP A 329 14.87 27.15 17.10
N GLN A 330 14.25 27.68 18.17
CA GLN A 330 14.89 27.80 19.48
C GLN A 330 15.24 26.44 20.11
N THR A 331 14.44 25.41 19.83
CA THR A 331 14.67 24.04 20.30
C THR A 331 15.87 23.41 19.58
N PHE A 332 15.97 23.61 18.27
CA PHE A 332 17.05 23.06 17.45
C PHE A 332 18.41 23.71 17.73
N GLU A 333 18.46 24.97 18.18
CA GLU A 333 19.68 25.59 18.70
C GLU A 333 20.23 24.84 19.94
N GLN A 334 19.37 24.26 20.77
CA GLN A 334 19.75 23.53 22.00
C GLN A 334 19.94 22.02 21.79
N LEU A 335 19.54 21.49 20.64
CA LEU A 335 19.52 20.05 20.38
C LEU A 335 20.91 19.39 20.44
N PRO A 336 22.00 19.98 19.89
CA PRO A 336 23.34 19.41 20.01
C PRO A 336 23.79 19.24 21.47
N ASP A 337 23.59 20.27 22.29
CA ASP A 337 23.96 20.25 23.71
C ASP A 337 23.12 19.22 24.50
N ALA A 338 21.85 19.05 24.14
CA ALA A 338 20.97 18.05 24.75
C ALA A 338 21.48 16.62 24.47
N LEU A 339 21.88 16.33 23.23
CA LEU A 339 22.45 15.04 22.84
C LEU A 339 23.80 14.77 23.53
N GLU A 340 24.68 15.76 23.59
CA GLU A 340 25.97 15.64 24.28
C GLU A 340 25.78 15.35 25.78
N THR A 341 24.88 16.10 26.44
CA THR A 341 24.54 15.90 27.85
C THR A 341 24.00 14.49 28.13
N GLY A 342 23.12 14.01 27.25
CA GLY A 342 22.50 12.69 27.34
C GLY A 342 23.43 11.53 27.05
N HIS A 343 24.54 11.76 26.32
CA HIS A 343 25.42 10.72 25.82
C HIS A 343 25.92 9.77 26.93
N SER A 344 26.30 10.33 28.09
CA SER A 344 26.77 9.55 29.24
C SER A 344 25.70 8.70 29.93
N LYS A 345 24.41 9.01 29.69
CA LYS A 345 23.23 8.36 30.28
C LYS A 345 22.45 7.52 29.27
N ARG A 346 22.96 7.35 28.05
CA ARG A 346 22.23 6.72 26.94
C ARG A 346 21.67 5.35 27.35
N ASN A 347 20.39 5.12 27.03
CA ASN A 347 19.61 3.93 27.40
C ASN A 347 19.19 3.83 28.88
N ALA A 348 19.50 4.80 29.73
CA ALA A 348 19.05 4.82 31.13
C ALA A 348 17.66 5.48 31.32
N TRP A 349 17.08 6.01 30.24
CA TRP A 349 15.82 6.75 30.30
C TRP A 349 14.60 5.85 30.48
N GLY A 350 13.78 6.18 31.49
CA GLY A 350 12.51 5.50 31.81
C GLY A 350 11.30 6.43 31.82
N GLY A 351 11.42 7.63 31.25
CA GLY A 351 10.42 8.71 31.34
C GLY A 351 9.21 8.61 30.41
N ARG A 352 9.02 7.49 29.68
CA ARG A 352 7.95 7.32 28.68
C ARG A 352 6.56 7.70 29.20
N ASN A 353 6.17 7.15 30.35
CA ASN A 353 4.83 7.36 30.92
C ASN A 353 4.59 8.80 31.38
N ALA A 354 5.65 9.54 31.70
CA ALA A 354 5.57 10.94 32.06
C ALA A 354 5.51 11.86 30.82
N LEU A 355 6.14 11.45 29.71
CA LEU A 355 6.20 12.24 28.48
C LEU A 355 4.89 12.18 27.67
N ILE A 356 4.18 11.04 27.65
CA ILE A 356 2.95 10.87 26.86
C ILE A 356 1.86 11.90 27.21
N PRO A 357 1.51 12.16 28.49
CA PRO A 357 0.52 13.18 28.83
C PRO A 357 0.91 14.57 28.31
N VAL A 358 2.19 14.94 28.40
CA VAL A 358 2.67 16.23 27.89
C VAL A 358 2.50 16.34 26.38
N LEU A 359 2.83 15.28 25.62
CA LEU A 359 2.64 15.24 24.17
C LEU A 359 1.18 15.37 23.74
N LEU A 360 0.24 14.97 24.59
CA LEU A 360 -1.19 15.05 24.31
C LEU A 360 -1.85 16.34 24.79
N ASP A 361 -1.10 17.19 25.50
CA ASP A 361 -1.59 18.42 26.13
C ASP A 361 -1.67 19.61 25.13
N ASP A 362 -2.00 20.80 25.64
CA ASP A 362 -2.23 22.02 24.85
C ASP A 362 -1.12 23.08 24.89
N ASP A 363 0.06 22.74 25.43
CA ASP A 363 1.24 23.61 25.48
C ASP A 363 2.38 23.09 24.56
N PRO A 364 2.59 23.69 23.38
CA PRO A 364 3.63 23.25 22.45
C PRO A 364 5.05 23.56 22.94
N GLN A 365 5.25 24.58 23.79
CA GLN A 365 6.57 24.87 24.36
C GLN A 365 6.95 23.79 25.38
N ALA A 366 6.02 23.43 26.27
CA ALA A 366 6.23 22.35 27.23
C ALA A 366 6.52 21.01 26.54
N ILE A 367 5.90 20.75 25.39
CA ILE A 367 6.19 19.60 24.54
C ILE A 367 7.64 19.63 24.06
N ALA A 368 8.08 20.72 23.43
CA ALA A 368 9.43 20.83 22.90
C ALA A 368 10.51 20.71 24.00
N ASP A 369 10.31 21.37 25.13
CA ASP A 369 11.20 21.31 26.28
C ASP A 369 11.29 19.89 26.86
N SER A 370 10.16 19.16 26.92
CA SER A 370 10.12 17.79 27.44
C SER A 370 10.83 16.79 26.53
N LEU A 371 10.76 16.99 25.21
CA LEU A 371 11.53 16.20 24.25
C LEU A 371 13.05 16.43 24.41
N LEU A 372 13.49 17.68 24.54
CA LEU A 372 14.90 18.00 24.83
C LEU A 372 15.36 17.41 26.16
N ASN A 373 14.54 17.50 27.20
CA ASN A 373 14.87 16.96 28.52
C ASN A 373 14.97 15.44 28.50
N ALA A 374 14.10 14.74 27.77
CA ALA A 374 14.22 13.30 27.57
C ALA A 374 15.57 12.93 26.95
N LEU A 375 16.04 13.67 25.92
CA LEU A 375 17.36 13.47 25.33
C LEU A 375 18.49 13.72 26.35
N ARG A 376 18.43 14.81 27.13
CA ARG A 376 19.40 15.13 28.20
C ARG A 376 19.47 14.06 29.30
N GLU A 377 18.37 13.36 29.52
CA GLU A 377 18.25 12.25 30.47
C GLU A 377 18.73 10.90 29.89
N GLY A 378 19.12 10.86 28.61
CA GLY A 378 19.68 9.68 27.95
C GLY A 378 18.67 8.86 27.14
N CYS A 379 17.50 9.42 26.80
CA CYS A 379 16.59 8.84 25.82
C CYS A 379 17.29 8.76 24.46
N THR A 380 17.20 7.62 23.78
CA THR A 380 17.70 7.54 22.40
C THR A 380 16.74 8.22 21.44
N GLU A 381 17.25 8.60 20.28
CA GLU A 381 16.50 9.21 19.17
C GLU A 381 15.36 8.28 18.72
N GLU A 382 15.64 6.98 18.61
CA GLU A 382 14.64 5.95 18.32
C GLU A 382 13.58 5.83 19.42
N GLN A 383 13.98 5.81 20.70
CA GLN A 383 13.04 5.74 21.82
C GLN A 383 12.11 6.97 21.82
N LEU A 384 12.67 8.15 21.61
CA LEU A 384 11.92 9.41 21.55
C LEU A 384 10.90 9.37 20.40
N ALA A 385 11.34 8.97 19.20
CA ALA A 385 10.47 8.82 18.05
C ALA A 385 9.33 7.82 18.31
N GLY A 386 9.62 6.70 18.97
CA GLY A 386 8.61 5.70 19.35
C GLY A 386 7.58 6.21 20.35
N VAL A 387 7.96 7.13 21.26
CA VAL A 387 6.99 7.76 22.16
C VAL A 387 6.09 8.75 21.42
N VAL A 388 6.64 9.53 20.48
CA VAL A 388 5.84 10.45 19.64
C VAL A 388 4.92 9.69 18.69
N ALA A 389 5.40 8.63 18.03
CA ALA A 389 4.58 7.76 17.18
C ALA A 389 3.42 7.13 17.95
N TYR A 390 3.67 6.70 19.19
CA TYR A 390 2.62 6.19 20.06
C TYR A 390 1.62 7.28 20.49
N ALA A 391 2.07 8.50 20.78
CA ALA A 391 1.17 9.62 21.05
C ALA A 391 0.29 9.96 19.84
N ALA A 392 0.85 9.91 18.62
CA ALA A 392 0.08 10.06 17.38
C ALA A 392 -0.95 8.93 17.20
N ALA A 393 -0.59 7.67 17.50
CA ALA A 393 -1.54 6.56 17.50
C ALA A 393 -2.70 6.79 18.49
N LEU A 394 -2.41 7.38 19.66
CA LEU A 394 -3.42 7.75 20.64
C LEU A 394 -4.37 8.85 20.14
N ARG A 395 -3.91 9.79 19.30
CA ARG A 395 -4.80 10.78 18.65
C ARG A 395 -5.87 10.08 17.81
N VAL A 396 -5.49 9.04 17.06
CA VAL A 396 -6.42 8.19 16.29
C VAL A 396 -7.31 7.35 17.23
N ALA A 397 -6.73 6.72 18.25
CA ALA A 397 -7.47 5.90 19.21
C ALA A 397 -8.51 6.68 20.02
N ARG A 398 -8.28 7.98 20.23
CA ARG A 398 -9.13 8.91 20.99
C ARG A 398 -9.92 9.87 20.09
N PHE A 399 -9.85 9.70 18.78
CA PHE A 399 -10.56 10.53 17.81
C PHE A 399 -12.07 10.51 18.07
N HIS A 400 -12.67 11.68 18.23
CA HIS A 400 -14.11 11.78 18.49
C HIS A 400 -14.91 11.67 17.20
N THR A 401 -15.97 10.86 17.19
CA THR A 401 -16.78 10.58 15.98
C THR A 401 -17.66 11.74 15.54
N SER A 402 -17.72 12.84 16.30
CA SER A 402 -18.42 14.07 15.90
C SER A 402 -17.63 14.96 14.93
N ASN A 403 -16.31 14.74 14.80
CA ASN A 403 -15.47 15.45 13.83
C ASN A 403 -15.87 15.12 12.38
N ASP A 404 -15.38 15.91 11.41
CA ASP A 404 -15.64 15.64 10.00
C ASP A 404 -14.96 14.34 9.57
N PHE A 405 -15.49 13.71 8.52
CA PHE A 405 -14.89 12.52 7.94
C PHE A 405 -13.43 12.75 7.52
N GLY A 406 -13.14 13.91 6.91
CA GLY A 406 -11.80 14.25 6.45
C GLY A 406 -10.80 14.46 7.58
N ASP A 407 -11.26 14.71 8.81
CA ASP A 407 -10.36 14.93 9.95
C ASP A 407 -9.66 13.63 10.39
N TRP A 408 -10.18 12.46 10.01
CA TRP A 408 -9.46 11.19 10.17
C TRP A 408 -8.13 11.19 9.40
N ASP A 409 -8.12 11.77 8.20
CA ASP A 409 -6.89 11.89 7.39
C ASP A 409 -5.87 12.80 8.09
N THR A 410 -6.31 13.86 8.78
CA THR A 410 -5.42 14.75 9.53
C THR A 410 -4.68 14.00 10.65
N ALA A 411 -5.42 13.26 11.50
CA ALA A 411 -4.81 12.46 12.56
C ALA A 411 -3.93 11.32 12.00
N LEU A 412 -4.30 10.79 10.84
CA LEU A 412 -3.53 9.79 10.13
C LEU A 412 -2.18 10.33 9.66
N HIS A 413 -2.13 11.49 9.00
CA HIS A 413 -0.88 12.02 8.45
C HIS A 413 0.16 12.16 9.56
N THR A 414 -0.26 12.68 10.72
CA THR A 414 0.59 12.74 11.92
C THR A 414 1.09 11.36 12.33
N PHE A 415 0.21 10.36 12.38
CA PHE A 415 0.57 9.00 12.79
C PHE A 415 1.53 8.30 11.83
N THR A 416 1.25 8.36 10.53
CA THR A 416 2.09 7.72 9.49
C THR A 416 3.45 8.41 9.36
N PHE A 417 3.49 9.74 9.44
CA PHE A 417 4.75 10.47 9.48
C PHE A 417 5.58 10.12 10.73
N ALA A 418 4.99 10.12 11.92
CA ALA A 418 5.70 9.76 13.14
C ALA A 418 6.23 8.32 13.11
N ASN A 419 5.44 7.39 12.57
CA ASN A 419 5.87 6.02 12.31
C ASN A 419 7.06 5.97 11.33
N ALA A 420 6.99 6.68 10.22
CA ALA A 420 8.07 6.73 9.22
C ALA A 420 9.35 7.37 9.78
N VAL A 421 9.25 8.40 10.64
CA VAL A 421 10.40 8.99 11.35
C VAL A 421 11.07 7.96 12.26
N GLN A 422 10.30 7.19 13.04
CA GLN A 422 10.86 6.15 13.90
C GLN A 422 11.57 5.06 13.08
N HIS A 423 10.95 4.59 11.99
CA HIS A 423 11.57 3.61 11.10
C HIS A 423 12.85 4.16 10.42
N GLY A 424 12.83 5.42 10.02
CA GLY A 424 14.03 6.11 9.52
C GLY A 424 15.16 6.14 10.55
N LEU A 425 14.86 6.48 11.80
CA LEU A 425 15.86 6.53 12.89
C LEU A 425 16.38 5.14 13.29
N ARG A 426 15.57 4.09 13.10
CA ARG A 426 16.02 2.69 13.23
C ARG A 426 17.00 2.29 12.12
N ARG A 427 16.84 2.85 10.92
CA ARG A 427 17.75 2.60 9.78
C ARG A 427 19.04 3.41 9.93
N VAL A 428 18.93 4.70 10.25
CA VAL A 428 20.07 5.61 10.37
C VAL A 428 19.91 6.56 11.56
N ASN A 429 20.90 6.56 12.45
CA ASN A 429 20.96 7.54 13.53
C ASN A 429 21.50 8.87 12.99
N SER A 430 20.61 9.68 12.41
CA SER A 430 20.93 10.97 11.81
C SER A 430 20.41 12.13 12.66
N PHE A 431 21.30 13.07 12.96
CA PHE A 431 20.93 14.33 13.61
C PHE A 431 19.88 15.09 12.77
N ASP A 432 20.04 15.09 11.45
CA ASP A 432 19.11 15.80 10.56
C ASP A 432 17.69 15.21 10.70
N LEU A 433 17.55 13.88 10.65
CA LEU A 433 16.27 13.17 10.77
C LEU A 433 15.62 13.33 12.15
N LEU A 434 16.40 13.50 13.22
CA LEU A 434 15.85 13.71 14.57
C LEU A 434 14.92 14.92 14.64
N ARG A 435 15.11 15.95 13.79
CA ARG A 435 14.19 17.09 13.67
C ARG A 435 12.76 16.64 13.37
N GLY A 436 12.59 15.58 12.58
CA GLY A 436 11.28 14.99 12.27
C GLY A 436 10.51 14.51 13.50
N VAL A 437 11.18 14.17 14.61
CA VAL A 437 10.50 13.79 15.87
C VAL A 437 9.80 14.99 16.50
N PHE A 438 10.43 16.17 16.43
CA PHE A 438 9.85 17.41 16.94
C PHE A 438 8.74 17.92 16.01
N ASP A 439 8.92 17.83 14.69
CA ASP A 439 7.87 18.12 13.72
C ASP A 439 6.63 17.23 13.95
N ALA A 440 6.84 15.93 14.16
CA ALA A 440 5.75 15.00 14.48
C ALA A 440 5.04 15.39 15.78
N ALA A 441 5.78 15.80 16.81
CA ALA A 441 5.18 16.23 18.07
C ALA A 441 4.37 17.53 17.94
N MET A 442 4.82 18.47 17.10
CA MET A 442 4.03 19.66 16.77
C MET A 442 2.76 19.31 15.99
N SER A 443 2.81 18.32 15.10
CA SER A 443 1.61 17.81 14.43
C SER A 443 0.65 17.11 15.42
N VAL A 444 1.16 16.33 16.38
CA VAL A 444 0.36 15.74 17.48
C VAL A 444 -0.32 16.82 18.33
N TYR A 445 0.36 17.95 18.55
CA TYR A 445 -0.20 19.11 19.22
C TYR A 445 -1.34 19.75 18.40
N LEU A 446 -1.16 19.92 17.09
CA LEU A 446 -2.19 20.48 16.21
C LEU A 446 -3.46 19.61 16.18
N ASP A 447 -3.30 18.29 16.26
CA ASP A 447 -4.40 17.31 16.28
C ASP A 447 -5.22 17.32 17.59
N ARG A 448 -4.82 18.08 18.62
CA ARG A 448 -5.46 18.03 19.95
C ARG A 448 -6.96 18.28 19.93
N PHE A 449 -7.45 19.12 19.01
CA PHE A 449 -8.86 19.45 18.90
C PHE A 449 -9.72 18.28 18.39
N LEU A 450 -9.12 17.32 17.70
CA LEU A 450 -9.79 16.11 17.23
C LEU A 450 -10.14 15.14 18.37
N ASN A 451 -9.67 15.44 19.58
CA ASN A 451 -9.93 14.70 20.80
C ASN A 451 -10.70 15.55 21.83
N ILE A 452 -11.58 16.47 21.40
CA ILE A 452 -12.43 17.26 22.30
C ILE A 452 -13.92 16.94 22.04
N PRO A 453 -14.59 16.20 22.96
CA PRO A 453 -14.00 15.43 24.05
C PRO A 453 -13.22 14.22 23.51
N ALA A 454 -12.29 13.69 24.32
CA ALA A 454 -11.51 12.53 23.90
C ALA A 454 -12.37 11.27 23.97
N ALA A 455 -12.42 10.50 22.89
CA ALA A 455 -13.10 9.21 22.93
C ALA A 455 -12.36 8.28 23.90
N ARG A 456 -13.13 7.59 24.75
CA ARG A 456 -12.56 6.70 25.78
C ARG A 456 -11.94 5.47 25.12
N ILE A 457 -10.74 5.11 25.56
CA ILE A 457 -10.14 3.81 25.24
C ILE A 457 -10.84 2.76 26.09
N PRO A 458 -11.40 1.69 25.50
CA PRO A 458 -12.10 0.67 26.27
C PRO A 458 -11.16 -0.11 27.20
N GLU A 459 -11.55 -0.26 28.46
CA GLU A 459 -10.85 -1.06 29.47
C GLU A 459 -11.81 -2.16 29.98
N PRO A 460 -11.84 -3.33 29.32
CA PRO A 460 -12.71 -4.43 29.73
C PRO A 460 -12.33 -4.95 31.12
N THR A 461 -13.34 -5.26 31.93
CA THR A 461 -13.18 -5.93 33.22
C THR A 461 -13.63 -7.39 33.20
N GLU A 462 -14.37 -7.78 32.15
CA GLU A 462 -14.88 -9.12 31.94
C GLU A 462 -14.10 -9.79 30.80
N THR A 463 -14.06 -11.12 30.83
CA THR A 463 -13.42 -11.95 29.80
C THR A 463 -14.45 -12.86 29.14
N VAL A 464 -14.17 -13.30 27.92
CA VAL A 464 -14.95 -14.31 27.20
C VAL A 464 -14.18 -15.62 27.10
N ASP A 465 -14.88 -16.75 27.26
CA ASP A 465 -14.24 -18.09 27.24
C ASP A 465 -13.63 -18.45 25.87
N ASN A 466 -14.24 -17.99 24.78
CA ASN A 466 -13.75 -18.20 23.42
C ASN A 466 -13.62 -16.87 22.66
N PRO A 467 -12.48 -16.17 22.77
CA PRO A 467 -12.26 -14.89 22.11
C PRO A 467 -12.39 -14.94 20.58
N ALA A 468 -12.16 -16.09 19.95
CA ALA A 468 -12.22 -16.22 18.49
C ALA A 468 -13.58 -15.80 17.90
N VAL A 469 -14.67 -15.98 18.64
CA VAL A 469 -16.03 -15.56 18.22
C VAL A 469 -16.11 -14.06 18.00
N LEU A 470 -15.35 -13.26 18.76
CA LEU A 470 -15.35 -11.80 18.64
C LEU A 470 -14.76 -11.31 17.31
N LEU A 471 -13.94 -12.12 16.62
CA LEU A 471 -13.43 -11.78 15.29
C LEU A 471 -14.56 -11.79 14.24
N ASP A 472 -15.51 -12.71 14.36
CA ASP A 472 -16.67 -12.78 13.46
C ASP A 472 -17.69 -11.67 13.79
N GLU A 473 -17.83 -11.32 15.06
CA GLU A 473 -18.63 -10.15 15.49
C GLU A 473 -18.03 -8.84 14.97
N LEU A 474 -16.70 -8.68 15.02
CA LEU A 474 -16.00 -7.53 14.46
C LEU A 474 -16.28 -7.39 12.95
N GLU A 475 -16.25 -8.50 12.23
CA GLU A 475 -16.62 -8.53 10.82
C GLU A 475 -18.08 -8.13 10.56
N ALA A 476 -19.01 -8.57 11.41
CA ALA A 476 -20.41 -8.17 11.31
C ALA A 476 -20.61 -6.68 11.61
N LEU A 477 -19.82 -6.09 12.51
CA LEU A 477 -19.86 -4.64 12.78
C LEU A 477 -19.41 -3.82 11.57
N LEU A 478 -18.34 -4.23 10.88
CA LEU A 478 -17.81 -3.48 9.74
C LEU A 478 -18.70 -3.58 8.49
N ASN A 479 -19.73 -4.42 8.51
CA ASN A 479 -20.81 -4.42 7.51
C ASN A 479 -21.88 -3.34 7.79
N GLN A 480 -21.76 -2.60 8.90
CA GLN A 480 -22.64 -1.50 9.30
C GLN A 480 -21.83 -0.21 9.42
N GLN A 481 -22.42 0.92 9.01
CA GLN A 481 -21.73 2.20 9.09
C GLN A 481 -21.57 2.66 10.55
N GLN A 482 -20.49 3.39 10.80
CA GLN A 482 -20.26 4.14 12.05
C GLN A 482 -20.18 3.29 13.32
N GLN A 483 -19.74 2.02 13.22
CA GLN A 483 -19.51 1.14 14.38
C GLN A 483 -18.14 1.36 15.05
N VAL A 484 -17.66 2.61 15.09
CA VAL A 484 -16.30 2.97 15.52
C VAL A 484 -16.03 2.57 16.97
N ASN A 485 -16.90 2.99 17.89
CA ASN A 485 -16.75 2.73 19.32
C ASN A 485 -17.00 1.25 19.66
N GLN A 486 -17.88 0.57 18.92
CA GLN A 486 -18.19 -0.84 19.10
C GLN A 486 -17.02 -1.72 18.64
N ALA A 487 -16.40 -1.40 17.50
CA ALA A 487 -15.20 -2.09 17.02
C ALA A 487 -14.03 -1.95 18.02
N ALA A 488 -13.83 -0.76 18.59
CA ALA A 488 -12.85 -0.53 19.65
C ALA A 488 -13.08 -1.44 20.86
N LYS A 489 -14.33 -1.54 21.34
CA LYS A 489 -14.70 -2.37 22.50
C LYS A 489 -14.45 -3.85 22.22
N LEU A 490 -14.81 -4.34 21.04
CA LEU A 490 -14.58 -5.75 20.67
C LEU A 490 -13.10 -6.09 20.61
N VAL A 491 -12.27 -5.23 19.99
CA VAL A 491 -10.83 -5.46 19.92
C VAL A 491 -10.18 -5.43 21.31
N ALA A 492 -10.57 -4.48 22.16
CA ALA A 492 -10.09 -4.44 23.54
C ALA A 492 -10.48 -5.70 24.31
N LEU A 493 -11.74 -6.15 24.21
CA LEU A 493 -12.24 -7.36 24.86
C LEU A 493 -11.53 -8.62 24.36
N TYR A 494 -11.29 -8.70 23.05
CA TYR A 494 -10.57 -9.81 22.41
C TYR A 494 -9.16 -9.97 23.01
N LEU A 495 -8.39 -8.88 23.04
CA LEU A 495 -7.03 -8.89 23.58
C LEU A 495 -7.02 -9.13 25.08
N HIS A 496 -7.95 -8.51 25.83
CA HIS A 496 -8.08 -8.71 27.28
C HIS A 496 -8.40 -10.17 27.65
N SER A 497 -9.20 -10.84 26.82
CA SER A 497 -9.59 -12.24 27.02
C SER A 497 -8.52 -13.25 26.56
N GLY A 498 -7.31 -12.79 26.22
CA GLY A 498 -6.20 -13.66 25.79
C GLY A 498 -6.31 -14.14 24.34
N GLY A 499 -7.04 -13.41 23.49
CA GLY A 499 -7.11 -13.67 22.06
C GLY A 499 -5.75 -13.60 21.37
N ASP A 500 -5.57 -14.38 20.32
CA ASP A 500 -4.35 -14.39 19.51
C ASP A 500 -4.23 -13.11 18.65
N ALA A 501 -3.28 -12.27 18.99
CA ALA A 501 -3.08 -11.02 18.27
C ALA A 501 -2.71 -11.22 16.79
N ASP A 502 -2.03 -12.32 16.43
CA ASP A 502 -1.68 -12.58 15.02
C ASP A 502 -2.96 -12.93 14.22
N ALA A 503 -3.91 -13.64 14.82
CA ALA A 503 -5.24 -13.86 14.23
C ALA A 503 -6.07 -12.57 14.11
N LEU A 504 -5.94 -11.64 15.08
CA LEU A 504 -6.57 -10.31 14.97
C LEU A 504 -5.96 -9.48 13.85
N LEU A 505 -4.63 -9.45 13.70
CA LEU A 505 -3.95 -8.78 12.59
C LEU A 505 -4.44 -9.34 11.24
N ALA A 506 -4.50 -10.66 11.11
CA ALA A 506 -5.03 -11.30 9.89
C ALA A 506 -6.48 -10.90 9.61
N LYS A 507 -7.35 -10.87 10.64
CA LYS A 507 -8.75 -10.44 10.47
C LYS A 507 -8.86 -8.95 10.11
N LEU A 508 -8.09 -8.06 10.73
CA LEU A 508 -8.05 -6.63 10.39
C LEU A 508 -7.56 -6.41 8.95
N GLY A 509 -6.56 -7.18 8.51
CA GLY A 509 -6.08 -7.18 7.13
C GLY A 509 -7.13 -7.66 6.13
N TYR A 510 -7.83 -8.75 6.43
CA TYR A 510 -8.97 -9.21 5.62
C TYR A 510 -10.10 -8.15 5.55
N LEU A 511 -10.40 -7.48 6.66
CA LEU A 511 -11.38 -6.38 6.75
C LEU A 511 -10.94 -5.14 5.95
N LEU A 512 -9.63 -4.88 5.83
CA LEU A 512 -9.08 -3.87 4.94
C LEU A 512 -9.33 -4.25 3.48
N LEU A 513 -8.93 -5.46 3.09
CA LEU A 513 -8.93 -5.93 1.70
C LEU A 513 -10.34 -6.11 1.11
N ARG A 514 -11.36 -6.28 1.95
CA ARG A 514 -12.75 -6.51 1.49
C ARG A 514 -13.35 -5.33 0.70
N GLU A 515 -12.88 -4.11 0.96
CA GLU A 515 -13.39 -2.86 0.38
C GLU A 515 -12.39 -2.26 -0.63
N ASP A 516 -12.87 -1.34 -1.47
CA ASP A 516 -12.03 -0.47 -2.32
C ASP A 516 -11.54 0.74 -1.51
N ARG A 517 -10.60 0.50 -0.60
CA ARG A 517 -10.11 1.52 0.33
C ARG A 517 -9.25 2.58 -0.35
N ASP A 518 -9.31 3.78 0.18
CA ASP A 518 -8.37 4.83 -0.18
C ASP A 518 -6.95 4.56 0.33
N PHE A 519 -6.02 5.33 -0.24
CA PHE A 519 -4.60 5.35 0.09
C PHE A 519 -4.33 5.51 1.60
N HIS A 520 -5.04 6.44 2.24
CA HIS A 520 -4.85 6.83 3.62
C HIS A 520 -5.19 5.68 4.58
N THR A 521 -6.33 5.02 4.38
CA THR A 521 -6.73 3.86 5.17
C THR A 521 -5.67 2.75 5.14
N ILE A 522 -5.08 2.49 3.98
CA ILE A 522 -4.05 1.47 3.82
C ILE A 522 -2.77 1.86 4.60
N GLN A 523 -2.35 3.12 4.54
CA GLN A 523 -1.20 3.61 5.32
C GLN A 523 -1.46 3.51 6.82
N THR A 524 -2.67 3.86 7.31
CA THR A 524 -2.99 3.79 8.74
C THR A 524 -2.80 2.39 9.29
N ILE A 525 -3.33 1.41 8.56
CA ILE A 525 -3.35 0.01 9.00
C ILE A 525 -1.95 -0.59 8.94
N GLU A 526 -1.18 -0.28 7.90
CA GLU A 526 0.21 -0.71 7.85
C GLU A 526 1.05 -0.08 8.97
N ALA A 527 0.91 1.22 9.23
CA ALA A 527 1.60 1.89 10.32
C ALA A 527 1.19 1.32 11.69
N ALA A 528 -0.09 1.00 11.88
CA ALA A 528 -0.57 0.36 13.11
C ALA A 528 0.03 -1.05 13.29
N PHE A 529 0.18 -1.82 12.21
CA PHE A 529 0.80 -3.15 12.28
C PHE A 529 2.28 -3.04 12.62
N ALA A 530 3.00 -2.13 11.97
CA ALA A 530 4.41 -1.85 12.27
C ALA A 530 4.61 -1.42 13.73
N GLN A 531 3.83 -0.47 14.21
CA GLN A 531 3.87 -0.01 15.61
C GLN A 531 3.48 -1.10 16.60
N TYR A 532 2.49 -1.94 16.28
CA TYR A 532 2.14 -3.10 17.10
C TYR A 532 3.34 -4.05 17.26
N GLN A 533 4.08 -4.35 16.18
CA GLN A 533 5.28 -5.20 16.27
C GLN A 533 6.36 -4.59 17.17
N LEU A 534 6.57 -3.27 17.10
CA LEU A 534 7.53 -2.56 17.96
C LEU A 534 7.12 -2.52 19.43
N LEU A 535 5.81 -2.51 19.72
CA LEU A 535 5.25 -2.45 21.07
C LEU A 535 4.88 -3.83 21.64
N ARG A 536 5.06 -4.91 20.87
CA ARG A 536 4.58 -6.26 21.24
C ARG A 536 5.06 -6.64 22.66
N GLY A 537 4.10 -7.07 23.49
CA GLY A 537 4.34 -7.40 24.90
C GLY A 537 4.21 -6.21 25.87
N GLN A 538 3.97 -5.00 25.38
CA GLN A 538 3.64 -3.81 26.19
C GLN A 538 2.12 -3.56 26.16
N PRO A 539 1.52 -3.03 27.24
CA PRO A 539 0.10 -2.66 27.27
C PRO A 539 -0.34 -1.75 26.11
N GLU A 540 0.56 -0.85 25.70
CA GLU A 540 0.38 0.12 24.63
C GLU A 540 0.08 -0.50 23.27
N ALA A 541 0.54 -1.74 23.03
CA ALA A 541 0.31 -2.45 21.77
C ALA A 541 -1.19 -2.62 21.48
N ALA A 542 -2.01 -2.82 22.51
CA ALA A 542 -3.46 -2.94 22.36
C ALA A 542 -4.09 -1.64 21.85
N HIS A 543 -3.60 -0.48 22.30
CA HIS A 543 -4.15 0.82 21.89
C HIS A 543 -3.94 1.09 20.40
N VAL A 544 -2.82 0.65 19.84
CA VAL A 544 -2.54 0.77 18.40
C VAL A 544 -3.50 -0.08 17.57
N LEU A 545 -3.80 -1.31 18.01
CA LEU A 545 -4.81 -2.15 17.33
C LEU A 545 -6.24 -1.62 17.51
N ILE A 546 -6.54 -1.00 18.65
CA ILE A 546 -7.79 -0.27 18.85
C ILE A 546 -7.88 0.91 17.88
N ALA A 547 -6.81 1.68 17.70
CA ALA A 547 -6.76 2.77 16.70
C ALA A 547 -7.03 2.25 15.29
N ALA A 548 -6.37 1.16 14.90
CA ALA A 548 -6.57 0.52 13.60
C ALA A 548 -8.03 0.08 13.36
N ALA A 549 -8.63 -0.58 14.36
CA ALA A 549 -10.00 -1.05 14.28
C ALA A 549 -11.01 0.11 14.22
N ARG A 550 -10.79 1.18 14.99
CA ARG A 550 -11.58 2.41 14.93
C ARG A 550 -11.49 3.06 13.55
N TYR A 551 -10.28 3.19 13.00
CA TYR A 551 -10.07 3.78 11.69
C TYR A 551 -10.78 2.97 10.60
N LEU A 552 -10.61 1.64 10.58
CA LEU A 552 -11.33 0.78 9.65
C LEU A 552 -12.84 0.94 9.80
N ALA A 553 -13.37 0.86 11.02
CA ALA A 553 -14.81 0.98 11.26
C ALA A 553 -15.38 2.36 10.85
N ALA A 554 -14.60 3.43 10.98
CA ALA A 554 -15.00 4.76 10.52
C ALA A 554 -15.16 4.82 9.00
N HIS A 555 -14.35 4.05 8.27
CA HIS A 555 -14.34 4.00 6.81
C HIS A 555 -15.18 2.83 6.26
N SER A 556 -15.85 2.02 7.11
CA SER A 556 -16.56 0.79 6.70
C SER A 556 -18.07 0.82 6.99
N PRO A 557 -18.89 0.21 6.10
CA PRO A 557 -18.58 -0.03 4.69
C PRO A 557 -18.34 1.32 4.00
N THR A 558 -17.59 1.33 2.89
CA THR A 558 -17.10 2.55 2.22
C THR A 558 -18.12 3.70 2.27
N VAL A 559 -17.87 4.68 3.14
CA VAL A 559 -18.80 5.77 3.42
C VAL A 559 -18.68 6.81 2.30
N ARG A 560 -19.81 7.25 1.73
CA ARG A 560 -19.79 8.38 0.78
C ARG A 560 -19.60 9.68 1.56
N ARG A 561 -18.36 10.20 1.63
CA ARG A 561 -17.97 11.49 2.27
C ARG A 561 -19.00 12.61 2.08
N GLN A 562 -19.54 12.75 0.86
CA GLN A 562 -20.55 13.76 0.51
C GLN A 562 -21.81 13.72 1.41
N GLY A 563 -22.25 12.53 1.81
CA GLY A 563 -23.43 12.37 2.67
C GLY A 563 -23.20 12.92 4.07
N GLN A 564 -22.03 12.65 4.66
CA GLN A 564 -21.68 13.15 5.99
C GLN A 564 -21.50 14.66 6.00
N VAL A 565 -20.78 15.20 4.99
CA VAL A 565 -20.62 16.67 4.83
C VAL A 565 -21.98 17.36 4.73
N TYR A 566 -22.92 16.81 3.95
CA TYR A 566 -24.28 17.36 3.87
C TYR A 566 -25.02 17.30 5.22
N GLN A 567 -24.90 16.20 5.97
CA GLN A 567 -25.50 16.07 7.29
C GLN A 567 -24.93 17.08 8.28
N ILE A 568 -23.60 17.26 8.31
CA ILE A 568 -22.92 18.27 9.14
C ILE A 568 -23.44 19.67 8.77
N ALA A 569 -23.46 20.02 7.48
CA ALA A 569 -23.99 21.29 7.01
C ALA A 569 -25.47 21.50 7.39
N HIS A 570 -26.29 20.44 7.31
CA HIS A 570 -27.70 20.47 7.70
C HIS A 570 -27.88 20.68 9.21
N ARG A 571 -27.06 20.03 10.05
CA ARG A 571 -27.06 20.24 11.52
C ARG A 571 -26.66 21.67 11.87
N LEU A 572 -25.60 22.20 11.26
CA LEU A 572 -25.17 23.59 11.43
C LEU A 572 -26.26 24.58 11.02
N ALA A 573 -26.96 24.33 9.91
CA ALA A 573 -28.07 25.17 9.47
C ALA A 573 -29.25 25.19 10.47
N ARG A 574 -29.35 24.19 11.37
CA ARG A 574 -30.34 24.14 12.45
C ARG A 574 -29.84 24.72 13.79
N GLY A 575 -28.59 25.19 13.85
CA GLY A 575 -27.99 25.74 15.07
C GLY A 575 -27.61 24.69 16.12
N GLU A 576 -27.41 23.44 15.73
CA GLU A 576 -26.97 22.37 16.64
C GLU A 576 -25.51 22.53 17.07
N HIS A 577 -25.22 22.13 18.30
CA HIS A 577 -23.87 22.07 18.86
C HIS A 577 -23.18 20.76 18.46
N LEU A 578 -22.39 20.77 17.38
CA LEU A 578 -21.75 19.57 16.84
C LEU A 578 -20.84 18.83 17.84
N PHE A 579 -20.28 19.52 18.83
CA PHE A 579 -19.29 19.01 19.77
C PHE A 579 -19.87 18.55 21.11
N GLU A 580 -21.15 18.79 21.39
CA GLU A 580 -21.76 18.52 22.70
C GLU A 580 -22.62 17.24 22.72
N ASP A 581 -22.99 16.70 21.55
CA ASP A 581 -23.89 15.56 21.43
C ASP A 581 -23.14 14.21 21.28
N GLU A 582 -23.23 13.36 22.30
CA GLU A 582 -23.29 11.88 22.20
C GLU A 582 -24.54 11.36 22.94
#